data_AF-A0A444Y4U9-F1
#
_entry.id   AF-A0A444Y4U9-F1
#
_cell.length_a   1.000
_cell.length_b   1.000
_cell.length_c   1.000
_cell.angle_alpha   90.00
_cell.angle_beta   90.00
_cell.angle_gamma   90.00
#
_symmetry.space_group_name_H-M   'P 1'
#
loop_
_entity.id
_entity.type
_entity.pdbx_description
1 polymer ?
#
loop_
_entity_poly.entity_id
_entity_poly.type
_entity_poly.pdbx_seq_one_letter_code
_entity_poly.pdbx_strand_id
1 'polypeptide(L)'
;MVMHKIVNPHEGLDLYERMLQENIKPDSISFLGVLSACISADMVAKGQEYFNSISEHGMTPTLDHYACMVTLIGRSSGVDKAMDFIKCITHELDYPI
;
A
#
# COMPACT_ATOMS: atom_id res chain seq x y z
N MET A 1 0.66 15.16 9.26
CA MET A 1 -0.75 14.76 9.27
C MET A 1 -0.79 13.28 9.63
N VAL A 2 -1.01 12.93 10.90
CA VAL A 2 -0.94 11.52 11.33
C VAL A 2 -2.27 10.82 11.03
N MET A 3 -2.24 9.84 10.12
CA MET A 3 -3.36 8.95 9.77
C MET A 3 -3.69 7.94 10.91
N HIS A 4 -3.64 8.38 12.16
CA HIS A 4 -3.94 7.52 13.31
C HIS A 4 -5.46 7.51 13.54
N LYS A 5 -6.12 6.50 12.96
CA LYS A 5 -7.57 6.26 12.86
C LYS A 5 -8.29 7.05 11.76
N ILE A 6 -8.21 6.50 10.56
CA ILE A 6 -9.23 6.75 9.54
C ILE A 6 -10.41 5.83 9.85
N VAL A 7 -11.61 6.40 10.02
CA VAL A 7 -12.85 5.67 10.36
C VAL A 7 -13.59 5.17 9.11
N ASN A 8 -13.24 5.68 7.92
CA ASN A 8 -13.82 5.30 6.63
C ASN A 8 -12.73 5.17 5.54
N PRO A 9 -12.62 4.02 4.84
CA PRO A 9 -11.58 3.83 3.83
C PRO A 9 -11.63 4.87 2.69
N HIS A 10 -12.81 5.34 2.27
CA HIS A 10 -12.91 6.37 1.24
C HIS A 10 -12.36 7.71 1.69
N GLU A 11 -12.60 8.08 2.96
CA GLU A 11 -12.06 9.32 3.53
C GLU A 11 -10.52 9.28 3.59
N GLY A 12 -9.94 8.10 3.80
CA GLY A 12 -8.49 7.95 3.77
C GLY A 12 -7.87 8.09 2.38
N LEU A 13 -8.57 7.60 1.36
CA LEU A 13 -8.18 7.85 -0.03
C LEU A 13 -8.29 9.34 -0.34
N ASP A 14 -9.42 9.97 -0.04
CA ASP A 14 -9.65 11.39 -0.31
C ASP A 14 -8.62 12.28 0.40
N LEU A 15 -8.25 11.94 1.64
CA LEU A 15 -7.22 12.66 2.39
C LEU A 15 -5.85 12.52 1.75
N TYR A 16 -5.49 11.32 1.29
CA TYR A 16 -4.23 11.09 0.59
C TYR A 16 -4.18 11.86 -0.74
N GLU A 17 -5.25 11.81 -1.54
CA GLU A 17 -5.36 12.57 -2.79
C GLU A 17 -5.24 14.08 -2.55
N ARG A 18 -5.92 14.60 -1.52
CA ARG A 18 -5.84 16.01 -1.16
C ARG A 18 -4.43 16.41 -0.72
N MET A 19 -3.72 15.54 0.00
CA MET A 19 -2.32 15.76 0.38
C MET A 19 -1.44 15.94 -0.87
N LEU A 20 -1.64 15.11 -1.89
CA LEU A 20 -0.94 15.25 -3.18
C LEU A 20 -1.29 16.57 -3.89
N GLN A 21 -2.57 16.93 -3.94
CA GLN A 21 -3.04 18.19 -4.54
C GLN A 21 -2.45 19.43 -3.84
N GLU A 22 -2.26 19.36 -2.52
CA GLU A 22 -1.63 20.42 -1.72
C GLU A 22 -0.09 20.41 -1.82
N ASN A 23 0.50 19.56 -2.69
CA ASN A 23 1.95 19.36 -2.85
C ASN A 23 2.65 18.93 -1.54
N ILE A 24 1.92 18.30 -0.62
CA ILE A 24 2.47 17.74 0.59
C ILE A 24 3.03 16.37 0.24
N LYS A 25 4.34 16.19 0.46
CA LYS A 25 5.02 14.93 0.14
C LYS A 25 4.52 13.80 1.08
N PRO A 26 4.02 12.67 0.54
CA PRO A 26 3.76 11.47 1.32
C PRO A 26 5.04 10.92 1.95
N ASP A 27 4.90 10.39 3.15
CA ASP A 27 5.92 9.57 3.81
C ASP A 27 5.46 8.10 3.90
N SER A 28 6.34 7.26 4.43
CA SER A 28 6.06 5.83 4.68
C SER A 28 4.74 5.62 5.44
N ILE A 29 4.46 6.45 6.44
CA ILE A 29 3.23 6.34 7.25
C ILE A 29 1.98 6.69 6.43
N SER A 30 2.08 7.69 5.56
CA SER A 30 1.01 8.09 4.65
C SER A 30 0.66 6.96 3.67
N PHE A 31 1.69 6.28 3.15
CA PHE A 31 1.50 5.12 2.28
C PHE A 31 0.90 3.91 3.01
N LEU A 32 1.33 3.61 4.23
CA LEU A 32 0.69 2.57 5.03
C LEU A 32 -0.79 2.88 5.31
N GLY A 33 -1.13 4.15 5.55
CA GLY A 33 -2.52 4.56 5.75
C GLY A 33 -3.38 4.39 4.49
N VAL A 34 -2.90 4.83 3.32
CA VAL A 34 -3.67 4.69 2.07
C VAL A 34 -3.80 3.21 1.65
N LEU A 35 -2.76 2.39 1.85
CA LEU A 35 -2.84 0.95 1.59
C LEU A 35 -3.80 0.23 2.56
N SER A 36 -3.83 0.62 3.84
CA SER A 36 -4.78 0.12 4.82
C SER A 36 -6.23 0.47 4.46
N ALA A 37 -6.45 1.67 3.93
CA ALA A 37 -7.75 2.06 3.38
C ALA A 37 -8.14 1.18 2.18
N CYS A 38 -7.21 0.89 1.25
CA CYS A 38 -7.45 -0.04 0.15
C CYS A 38 -7.79 -1.45 0.62
N ILE A 39 -7.12 -1.98 1.65
CA ILE A 39 -7.43 -3.30 2.25
C ILE A 39 -8.87 -3.31 2.80
N SER A 40 -9.25 -2.25 3.49
CA SER A 40 -10.58 -2.17 4.12
C SER A 40 -11.71 -2.00 3.10
N ALA A 41 -11.43 -1.41 1.93
CA ALA A 41 -12.37 -1.25 0.83
C ALA A 41 -12.25 -2.32 -0.28
N ASP A 42 -11.38 -3.32 -0.12
CA ASP A 42 -11.12 -4.38 -1.10
C ASP A 42 -10.66 -3.87 -2.49
N MET A 43 -9.95 -2.74 -2.52
CA MET A 43 -9.57 -2.03 -3.75
C MET A 43 -8.17 -2.40 -4.25
N VAL A 44 -8.01 -3.60 -4.82
CA VAL A 44 -6.70 -4.11 -5.29
C VAL A 44 -6.02 -3.18 -6.29
N ALA A 45 -6.74 -2.70 -7.30
CA ALA A 45 -6.15 -1.89 -8.36
C ALA A 45 -5.57 -0.58 -7.82
N LYS A 46 -6.32 0.13 -6.96
CA LYS A 46 -5.84 1.34 -6.29
C LYS A 46 -4.69 1.05 -5.34
N GLY A 47 -4.77 -0.03 -4.57
CA GLY A 47 -3.67 -0.41 -3.67
C GLY A 47 -2.36 -0.64 -4.43
N GLN A 48 -2.42 -1.29 -5.59
CA GLN A 48 -1.27 -1.49 -6.46
C GLN A 48 -0.73 -0.16 -7.02
N GLU A 49 -1.61 0.75 -7.43
CA GLU A 49 -1.25 2.08 -7.91
C GLU A 49 -0.48 2.87 -6.83
N TYR A 50 -1.03 2.96 -5.62
CA TYR A 50 -0.36 3.63 -4.50
C TYR A 50 0.94 2.92 -4.09
N PHE A 51 0.99 1.58 -4.14
CA PHE A 51 2.22 0.85 -3.82
C PHE A 51 3.33 1.17 -4.84
N ASN A 52 3.02 1.18 -6.13
CA ASN A 52 3.98 1.48 -7.19
C ASN A 52 4.50 2.92 -7.10
N SER A 53 3.65 3.86 -6.69
CA SER A 53 4.03 5.27 -6.58
C SER A 53 4.95 5.58 -5.39
N ILE A 54 5.20 4.64 -4.47
CA ILE A 54 6.21 4.80 -3.40
C ILE A 54 7.58 5.14 -4.00
N SER A 55 7.98 4.40 -5.03
CA SER A 55 9.25 4.61 -5.74
C SER A 55 9.26 5.93 -6.53
N GLU A 56 8.12 6.33 -7.08
CA GLU A 56 7.95 7.61 -7.77
C GLU A 56 8.14 8.81 -6.82
N HIS A 57 7.85 8.63 -5.52
CA HIS A 57 8.12 9.61 -4.48
C HIS A 57 9.56 9.55 -3.92
N GLY A 58 10.42 8.73 -4.53
CA GLY A 58 11.83 8.54 -4.15
C GLY A 58 12.01 7.75 -2.86
N MET A 59 11.06 6.87 -2.53
CA MET A 59 11.12 5.99 -1.37
C MET A 59 11.24 4.53 -1.81
N THR A 60 11.83 3.69 -0.98
CA THR A 60 11.84 2.24 -1.19
C THR A 60 10.71 1.61 -0.38
N PRO A 61 9.87 0.75 -0.99
CA PRO A 61 8.88 -0.02 -0.24
C PRO A 61 9.54 -0.81 0.90
N THR A 62 8.97 -0.71 2.10
CA THR A 62 9.41 -1.44 3.30
C THR A 62 8.63 -2.76 3.45
N LEU A 63 9.07 -3.62 4.37
CA LEU A 63 8.37 -4.87 4.69
C LEU A 63 6.89 -4.65 5.03
N ASP A 64 6.56 -3.57 5.74
CA ASP A 64 5.17 -3.24 6.09
C ASP A 64 4.32 -2.95 4.85
N HIS A 65 4.89 -2.25 3.85
CA HIS A 65 4.19 -1.99 2.58
C HIS A 65 3.94 -3.29 1.81
N TYR A 66 4.93 -4.19 1.77
CA TYR A 66 4.77 -5.51 1.15
C TYR A 66 3.73 -6.35 1.89
N ALA A 67 3.72 -6.32 3.23
CA ALA A 67 2.71 -7.01 4.03
C ALA A 67 1.30 -6.49 3.75
N CYS A 68 1.13 -5.17 3.57
CA CYS A 68 -0.14 -4.59 3.13
C CYS A 68 -0.57 -5.12 1.76
N MET A 69 0.34 -5.20 0.78
CA MET A 69 0.02 -5.72 -0.56
C MET A 69 -0.33 -7.20 -0.55
N VAL A 70 0.42 -8.03 0.17
CA VAL A 70 0.11 -9.46 0.36
C VAL A 70 -1.28 -9.62 0.99
N THR A 71 -1.57 -8.82 2.02
CA THR A 71 -2.88 -8.84 2.69
C THR A 71 -4.01 -8.45 1.75
N LEU A 72 -3.82 -7.38 0.98
CA LEU A 72 -4.80 -6.90 0.00
C LEU A 72 -5.07 -7.96 -1.07
N ILE A 73 -4.02 -8.46 -1.72
CA ILE A 73 -4.13 -9.45 -2.81
C ILE A 73 -4.75 -10.76 -2.28
N GLY A 74 -4.30 -11.25 -1.13
CA GLY A 74 -4.78 -12.51 -0.57
C GLY A 74 -6.27 -12.48 -0.21
N ARG A 75 -6.77 -11.33 0.26
CA ARG A 75 -8.19 -11.15 0.60
C ARG A 75 -9.09 -11.02 -0.62
N SER A 76 -8.71 -10.20 -1.60
CA SER A 76 -9.57 -9.89 -2.75
C SER A 76 -9.43 -10.86 -3.91
N SER A 77 -8.23 -11.44 -4.07
CA SER A 77 -7.83 -12.16 -5.28
C SER A 77 -7.43 -13.62 -5.03
N GLY A 78 -7.43 -14.07 -3.77
CA GLY A 78 -7.10 -15.44 -3.37
C GLY A 78 -5.62 -15.67 -3.09
N VAL A 79 -5.35 -16.78 -2.38
CA VAL A 79 -4.01 -17.12 -1.84
C VAL A 79 -2.98 -17.35 -2.94
N ASP A 80 -3.36 -17.92 -4.08
CA ASP A 80 -2.42 -18.23 -5.17
C ASP A 80 -1.76 -16.96 -5.73
N LYS A 81 -2.56 -15.90 -5.97
CA LYS A 81 -2.06 -14.61 -6.43
C LYS A 81 -1.18 -13.92 -5.39
N ALA A 82 -1.51 -14.07 -4.11
CA ALA A 82 -0.67 -13.55 -3.03
C ALA A 82 0.68 -14.27 -2.99
N MET A 83 0.69 -15.59 -3.21
CA MET A 83 1.91 -16.38 -3.27
C MET A 83 2.76 -16.03 -4.49
N ASP A 84 2.16 -15.80 -5.64
CA ASP A 84 2.87 -15.36 -6.84
C ASP A 84 3.50 -13.97 -6.64
N PHE A 85 2.80 -13.06 -5.97
CA PHE A 85 3.36 -11.77 -5.57
C PHE A 85 4.56 -11.94 -4.62
N ILE A 86 4.46 -12.80 -3.61
CA ILE A 86 5.58 -13.10 -2.69
C ILE A 86 6.78 -13.64 -3.47
N LYS A 87 6.57 -14.59 -4.40
CA LYS A 87 7.67 -15.15 -5.22
C LYS A 87 8.38 -14.06 -6.02
N CYS A 88 7.63 -13.13 -6.61
CA CYS A 88 8.21 -12.00 -7.34
C CYS A 88 9.07 -11.12 -6.43
N ILE A 89 8.60 -10.82 -5.21
CA ILE A 89 9.36 -10.03 -4.24
C ILE A 89 10.61 -10.76 -3.78
N THR A 90 10.52 -12.06 -3.48
CA THR A 90 11.68 -12.85 -3.00
C THR A 90 12.78 -12.99 -4.05
N HIS A 91 12.46 -12.87 -5.33
CA HIS A 91 13.46 -12.81 -6.40
C HIS A 91 14.24 -11.50 -6.42
N GLU A 92 13.66 -10.42 -5.88
CA GLU A 92 14.28 -9.09 -5.76
C GLU A 92 14.89 -8.84 -4.36
N LEU A 93 14.39 -9.51 -3.33
CA LEU A 93 14.87 -9.45 -1.95
C LEU A 93 15.57 -10.76 -1.58
N ASP A 94 16.87 -10.82 -1.84
CA ASP A 94 17.75 -11.92 -1.43
C ASP A 94 18.04 -11.87 0.10
N TYR A 95 16.96 -11.83 0.91
CA TYR A 95 17.03 -11.83 2.38
C TYR A 95 16.39 -13.12 2.93
N PRO A 96 17.14 -13.94 3.69
CA PRO A 96 16.59 -15.14 4.32
C PRO A 96 15.65 -14.73 5.46
N ILE A 97 14.44 -15.28 5.42
CA ILE A 97 13.42 -15.18 6.46
C ILE A 97 13.85 -15.95 7.70
#